data_AF-A0A5Q0EJ51-F1
#
_entry.id   AF-A0A5Q0EJ51-F1
#
_cell.length_a   1.000
_cell.length_b   1.000
_cell.length_c   1.000
_cell.angle_alpha   90.00
_cell.angle_beta   90.00
_cell.angle_gamma   90.00
#
_symmetry.space_group_name_H-M   'P 1'
#
loop_
_entity.id
_entity.type
_entity.pdbx_description
1 polymer ?
#
loop_
_entity_poly.entity_id
_entity_poly.type
_entity_poly.pdbx_seq_one_letter_code
_entity_poly.pdbx_strand_id
1 'polypeptide(L)' 'MNGVDPYGYLQQVSGQLERLDQDQLNRVLDELEYLYEVIPPELQELADGLMQRVRQRLGL' A
#
# COMPACT_ATOMS: atom_id res chain seq x y z
N MET A 1 -19.01 -12.07 -2.99
CA MET A 1 -17.59 -11.71 -2.83
C MET A 1 -17.56 -10.27 -2.38
N ASN A 2 -17.34 -9.99 -1.09
CA ASN A 2 -17.05 -8.63 -0.65
C ASN A 2 -15.59 -8.36 -1.06
N GLY A 3 -15.40 -8.06 -2.34
CA GLY A 3 -14.08 -7.81 -2.91
C GLY A 3 -13.50 -6.57 -2.26
N VAL A 4 -12.29 -6.70 -1.73
CA VAL A 4 -11.46 -5.55 -1.34
C VAL A 4 -11.43 -4.60 -2.52
N ASP A 5 -11.86 -3.35 -2.35
CA ASP A 5 -11.70 -2.29 -3.34
C ASP A 5 -10.22 -1.87 -3.32
N PRO A 6 -9.40 -2.32 -4.28
CA PRO A 6 -7.96 -2.09 -4.22
C PRO A 6 -7.64 -0.62 -4.40
N TYR A 7 -8.42 0.05 -5.25
CA TYR A 7 -8.26 1.48 -5.48
C TYR A 7 -8.58 2.27 -4.22
N GLY A 8 -9.69 1.95 -3.55
CA GLY A 8 -10.07 2.57 -2.28
C GLY A 8 -9.01 2.37 -1.20
N TYR A 9 -8.44 1.16 -1.10
CA TYR A 9 -7.36 0.88 -0.16
C TYR A 9 -6.09 1.69 -0.47
N LEU A 10 -5.62 1.69 -1.72
CA LEU A 10 -4.45 2.46 -2.14
C LEU A 10 -4.63 3.97 -1.87
N GLN A 11 -5.83 4.50 -2.13
CA GLN A 11 -6.16 5.89 -1.85
C GLN A 11 -6.14 6.18 -0.33
N GLN A 12 -6.69 5.29 0.49
CA GLN A 12 -6.68 5.42 1.94
C GLN A 12 -5.25 5.44 2.50
N VAL A 13 -4.42 4.47 2.10
CA VAL A 13 -3.02 4.40 2.53
C VAL A 13 -2.28 5.67 2.11
N SER A 14 -2.44 6.10 0.86
CA SER A 14 -1.79 7.32 0.37
C SER A 14 -2.19 8.56 1.19
N GLY A 15 -3.43 8.66 1.65
CA GLY A 15 -3.90 9.80 2.44
C GLY A 15 -3.47 9.78 3.91
N GLN A 16 -3.09 8.62 4.44
CA GLN A 16 -2.70 8.45 5.85
C GLN A 16 -1.20 8.27 6.03
N LEU A 17 -0.46 8.00 4.95
CA LEU A 17 0.92 7.55 4.95
C LEU A 17 1.83 8.37 5.86
N GLU A 18 1.72 9.70 5.84
CA GLU A 18 2.58 10.61 6.62
C GLU A 18 2.36 10.53 8.15
N ARG A 19 1.19 10.05 8.57
CA ARG A 19 0.79 9.97 9.98
C ARG A 19 1.08 8.62 10.62
N LEU A 20 1.46 7.64 9.81
CA LEU A 20 1.73 6.28 10.28
C LEU A 20 3.06 6.23 11.03
N ASP A 21 3.04 5.50 12.15
CA ASP A 21 4.23 5.07 12.88
C ASP A 21 4.93 3.88 12.19
N GLN A 22 6.07 3.46 12.74
CA GLN A 22 6.88 2.41 12.14
C GLN A 22 6.17 1.04 12.11
N ASP A 23 5.42 0.67 13.14
CA ASP A 23 4.71 -0.61 13.19
C ASP A 23 3.56 -0.63 12.18
N GLN A 24 2.85 0.49 12.05
CA GLN A 24 1.80 0.68 11.06
C GLN A 24 2.37 0.65 9.63
N LEU A 25 3.52 1.28 9.39
CA LEU A 25 4.17 1.26 8.08
C LEU A 25 4.59 -0.16 7.67
N ASN A 26 5.11 -0.97 8.60
CA ASN A 26 5.43 -2.37 8.31
C ASN A 26 4.18 -3.17 7.92
N ARG A 27 3.08 -3.03 8.67
CA ARG A 27 1.82 -3.72 8.34
C ARG A 27 1.27 -3.27 6.99
N VAL A 28 1.31 -1.97 6.71
CA VAL A 28 0.88 -1.42 5.42
C VAL A 28 1.76 -1.96 4.28
N LEU A 29 3.07 -2.14 4.51
CA LEU A 29 3.93 -2.74 3.50
C LEU A 29 3.51 -4.19 3.19
N ASP A 30 3.29 -5.01 4.21
CA ASP A 30 2.82 -6.39 4.05
C ASP A 30 1.47 -6.46 3.33
N GLU A 31 0.53 -5.57 3.70
CA GLU A 31 -0.79 -5.48 3.07
C GLU A 31 -0.70 -5.04 1.61
N LEU A 32 0.19 -4.09 1.28
CA LEU A 32 0.43 -3.66 -0.10
C LEU A 32 1.07 -4.76 -0.94
N GLU A 33 2.00 -5.53 -0.37
CA GLU A 33 2.63 -6.67 -1.04
C GLU A 33 1.60 -7.77 -1.34
N TYR A 34 0.75 -8.11 -0.37
CA TYR A 34 -0.37 -9.03 -0.59
C TYR A 34 -1.35 -8.51 -1.65
N LEU A 35 -1.67 -7.21 -1.59
CA LEU A 35 -2.57 -6.60 -2.56
C LEU A 35 -1.97 -6.63 -3.97
N TYR A 36 -0.68 -6.38 -4.12
CA TYR A 36 0.02 -6.36 -5.40
C TYR A 36 -0.11 -7.68 -6.17
N GLU A 37 -0.13 -8.82 -5.47
CA GLU A 37 -0.28 -10.14 -6.08
C GLU A 37 -1.64 -10.37 -6.74
N VAL A 38 -2.68 -9.63 -6.32
CA VAL A 38 -4.07 -9.89 -6.71
C VAL A 38 -4.75 -8.72 -7.44
N ILE A 39 -4.12 -7.54 -7.51
CA ILE A 39 -4.69 -6.38 -8.18
C ILE A 39 -4.63 -6.45 -9.71
N PRO A 40 -5.56 -5.76 -10.40
CA PRO A 40 -5.47 -5.55 -11.83
C PRO A 40 -4.15 -4.85 -12.23
N PRO A 41 -3.57 -5.18 -13.40
CA PRO A 41 -2.33 -4.58 -13.87
C PRO A 41 -2.35 -3.05 -13.92
N GLU A 42 -3.50 -2.44 -14.17
CA GLU A 42 -3.65 -0.99 -14.26
C GLU A 42 -3.41 -0.27 -12.92
N LEU A 43 -3.50 -1.00 -11.80
CA LEU A 43 -3.26 -0.47 -10.45
C LEU A 43 -1.87 -0.80 -9.92
N GLN A 44 -1.10 -1.67 -10.60
CA GLN A 44 0.22 -2.10 -10.13
C GLN A 44 1.20 -0.93 -10.04
N GLU A 45 1.22 -0.03 -11.02
CA GLU A 45 2.10 1.15 -10.99
C GLU A 45 1.84 2.04 -9.76
N LEU A 46 0.56 2.21 -9.40
CA LEU A 46 0.16 2.98 -8.22
C LEU A 46 0.61 2.28 -6.93
N ALA A 47 0.43 0.96 -6.85
CA ALA A 47 0.84 0.16 -5.71
C ALA A 47 2.38 0.14 -5.55
N ASP A 48 3.13 0.00 -6.64
CA ASP A 48 4.60 0.08 -6.66
C ASP A 48 5.10 1.41 -6.11
N GLY A 49 4.53 2.51 -6.59
CA GLY A 49 4.89 3.84 -6.11
C GLY A 49 4.62 4.02 -4.62
N LEU A 50 3.53 3.42 -4.10
CA LEU A 50 3.19 3.50 -2.69
C LEU A 50 4.10 2.61 -1.83
N MET A 51 4.39 1.38 -2.27
CA MET A 51 5.34 0.48 -1.61
C MET A 51 6.74 1.10 -1.51
N GLN A 52 7.22 1.76 -2.58
CA GLN A 52 8.50 2.47 -2.54
C GLN A 52 8.52 3.59 -1.49
N ARG A 53 7.45 4.38 -1.39
CA ARG A 53 7.35 5.44 -0.37
C ARG A 53 7.33 4.87 1.04
N VAL A 54 6.62 3.76 1.26
CA VAL A 54 6.59 3.06 2.56
C VAL A 54 7.98 2.55 2.93
N ARG A 55 8.68 1.87 2.00
CA ARG A 55 10.06 1.39 2.18
C ARG A 55 11.03 2.52 2.51
N GLN A 56 10.96 3.65 1.80
CA GLN A 56 11.76 4.83 2.10
C GLN A 56 11.52 5.37 3.52
N ARG A 57 10.26 5.41 3.98
CA ARG A 57 9.94 5.84 5.35
C ARG A 57 10.47 4.86 6.42
N LEU A 58 10.53 3.57 6.08
CA LEU A 58 11.10 2.53 6.94
C LEU A 58 12.63 2.48 6.90
N GLY A 59 13.27 3.14 5.92
CA GLY A 59 14.71 3.07 5.70
C GLY A 59 15.19 1.77 5.05
N LEU A 60 14.33 1.15 4.22
CA LEU A 60 14.58 -0.09 3.47
C LEU A 60 15.04 0.18 2.03
#